data_AF-X1U8A9-F1
#
_entry.id   AF-X1U8A9-F1
#
_cell.length_a   1.000
_cell.length_b   1.000
_cell.length_c   1.000
_cell.angle_alpha   90.00
_cell.angle_beta   90.00
_cell.angle_gamma   90.00
#
_symmetry.space_group_name_H-M   'P 1'
#
loop_
_entity.id
_entity.type
_entity.pdbx_description
1 polymer ?
#
loop_
_entity_poly.entity_id
_entity_poly.type
_entity_poly.pdbx_seq_one_letter_code
_entity_poly.pdbx_strand_id
1 'polypeptide(L)'
;METVYDGYISKHINRKISEPMARLLAKTKVTPNQMTWAAFGIALLSFVSFVLGNNIIAGLLVQLSSIVDGIDGGLARRKGMTSEFGGFLDSVLDRYADILIVLGLTLWSLSHEAYSGIWLAGMLAITGIICISYTRARVNPNHRHQFDT
;
A
#
# COMPACT_ATOMS: atom_id res chain seq x y z
N MET A 1 -11.70 20.13 9.39
CA MET A 1 -11.56 18.66 9.58
C MET A 1 -11.58 18.06 8.18
N GLU A 2 -10.41 17.90 7.55
CA GLU A 2 -10.31 17.33 6.21
C GLU A 2 -10.62 15.84 6.28
N THR A 3 -11.75 15.44 5.67
CA THR A 3 -12.09 14.05 5.45
C THR A 3 -11.21 13.53 4.33
N VAL A 4 -10.06 12.95 4.68
CA VAL A 4 -9.28 12.12 3.76
C VAL A 4 -10.20 11.00 3.27
N TYR A 5 -10.52 10.99 1.97
CA TYR A 5 -11.36 9.98 1.35
C TYR A 5 -10.64 8.64 1.35
N ASP A 6 -10.97 7.79 2.33
CA ASP A 6 -10.54 6.40 2.38
C ASP A 6 -11.32 5.60 1.32
N GLY A 7 -10.61 4.83 0.49
CA GLY A 7 -11.24 3.95 -0.50
C GLY A 7 -12.22 2.95 0.12
N TYR A 8 -13.18 2.44 -0.66
CA TYR A 8 -14.29 1.60 -0.14
C TYR A 8 -13.82 0.38 0.67
N ILE A 9 -12.72 -0.27 0.22
CA ILE A 9 -12.06 -1.39 0.92
C ILE A 9 -11.37 -0.91 2.21
N SER A 10 -10.69 0.24 2.17
CA SER A 10 -10.05 0.83 3.35
C SER A 10 -11.07 1.14 4.45
N LYS A 11 -12.22 1.69 4.07
CA LYS A 11 -13.30 2.06 5.00
C LYS A 11 -14.00 0.85 5.65
N HIS A 12 -14.24 -0.23 4.89
CA HIS A 12 -15.04 -1.35 5.38
C HIS A 12 -14.22 -2.50 5.98
N ILE A 13 -12.98 -2.70 5.53
CA ILE A 13 -12.13 -3.82 5.95
C ILE A 13 -10.93 -3.29 6.75
N ASN A 14 -10.08 -2.45 6.15
CA ASN A 14 -8.82 -2.07 6.80
C ASN A 14 -9.05 -1.31 8.11
N ARG A 15 -9.99 -0.35 8.17
CA ARG A 15 -10.26 0.43 9.41
C ARG A 15 -10.75 -0.40 10.58
N LYS A 16 -11.53 -1.46 10.36
CA LYS A 16 -12.03 -2.31 11.46
C LYS A 16 -10.90 -3.08 12.15
N ILE A 17 -9.82 -3.36 11.43
CA ILE A 17 -8.65 -4.09 11.95
C ILE A 17 -7.56 -3.10 12.39
N SER A 18 -7.32 -2.05 11.61
CA SER A 18 -6.26 -1.09 11.87
C SER A 18 -6.54 -0.20 13.08
N GLU A 19 -7.79 0.19 13.35
CA GLU A 19 -8.12 1.03 14.51
C GLU A 19 -7.90 0.35 15.88
N PRO A 20 -8.29 -0.91 16.13
CA PRO A 20 -7.95 -1.60 17.37
C PRO A 20 -6.44 -1.88 17.49
N MET A 21 -5.76 -2.26 16.41
CA MET A 21 -4.30 -2.48 16.43
C MET A 21 -3.54 -1.18 16.68
N ALA A 22 -3.92 -0.07 16.04
CA ALA A 22 -3.36 1.25 16.28
C ALA A 22 -3.59 1.71 17.73
N ARG A 23 -4.72 1.36 18.37
CA ARG A 23 -4.96 1.64 19.80
C ARG A 23 -4.06 0.83 20.74
N LEU A 24 -3.79 -0.44 20.40
CA LEU A 24 -2.86 -1.28 21.15
C LEU A 24 -1.42 -0.77 21.02
N LEU A 25 -0.99 -0.47 19.79
CA LEU A 25 0.34 0.08 19.48
C LEU A 25 0.52 1.53 19.94
N ALA A 26 -0.57 2.29 20.12
CA ALA A 26 -0.51 3.62 20.71
C ALA A 26 0.10 3.62 22.12
N LYS A 27 -0.02 2.50 22.86
CA LYS A 27 0.52 2.32 24.21
C LYS A 27 1.99 1.89 24.23
N THR A 28 2.59 1.57 23.09
CA THR A 28 4.00 1.14 23.00
C THR A 28 4.89 2.28 22.48
N LYS A 29 6.22 2.09 22.48
CA LYS A 29 7.20 3.05 21.95
C LYS A 29 7.32 3.04 20.42
N VAL A 30 6.53 2.22 19.72
CA VAL A 30 6.59 2.07 18.25
C VAL A 30 6.23 3.38 17.55
N THR A 31 7.03 3.78 16.56
CA THR A 31 6.81 5.00 15.78
C THR A 31 6.06 4.70 14.46
N PRO A 32 5.33 5.67 13.89
CA PRO A 32 4.67 5.49 12.59
C PRO A 32 5.64 5.05 11.49
N ASN A 33 6.81 5.69 11.37
CA ASN A 33 7.81 5.34 10.36
C ASN A 33 8.30 3.89 10.46
N GLN A 34 8.37 3.31 11.67
CA GLN A 34 8.72 1.89 11.85
C GLN A 34 7.63 0.97 11.27
N MET A 35 6.36 1.37 11.37
CA MET A 35 5.25 0.63 10.80
C MET A 35 5.24 0.71 9.27
N THR A 36 5.55 1.88 8.70
CA THR A 36 5.74 2.05 7.24
C THR A 36 6.82 1.12 6.70
N TRP A 37 7.99 1.07 7.36
CA TRP A 37 9.07 0.15 6.99
C TRP A 37 8.67 -1.33 7.15
N ALA A 38 7.86 -1.65 8.17
CA ALA A 38 7.35 -3.01 8.36
C ALA A 38 6.38 -3.41 7.23
N ALA A 39 5.46 -2.52 6.83
CA ALA A 39 4.56 -2.74 5.71
C ALA A 39 5.34 -3.00 4.40
N PHE A 40 6.35 -2.16 4.13
CA PHE A 40 7.25 -2.36 3.00
C PHE A 40 7.99 -3.70 3.05
N GLY A 41 8.50 -4.09 4.23
CA GLY A 41 9.15 -5.39 4.42
C GLY A 41 8.23 -6.58 4.12
N ILE A 42 6.95 -6.49 4.50
CA ILE A 42 5.95 -7.52 4.19
C ILE A 42 5.66 -7.57 2.68
N ALA A 43 5.58 -6.42 2.01
CA ALA A 43 5.44 -6.37 0.55
C ALA A 43 6.65 -7.00 -0.17
N LEU A 44 7.87 -6.78 0.33
CA LEU A 44 9.07 -7.44 -0.20
C LEU A 44 9.01 -8.96 -0.01
N LEU A 45 8.53 -9.45 1.14
CA LEU A 45 8.32 -10.89 1.36
C LEU A 45 7.26 -11.46 0.42
N SER A 46 6.22 -10.68 0.09
CA SER A 46 5.23 -11.06 -0.91
C SER A 46 5.86 -11.22 -2.30
N PHE A 47 6.67 -10.25 -2.73
CA PHE A 47 7.44 -10.34 -3.98
C PHE A 47 8.28 -11.62 -4.04
N VAL A 48 9.08 -11.89 -3.00
CA VAL A 48 9.91 -13.11 -2.94
C VAL A 48 9.03 -14.36 -2.99
N SER A 49 7.88 -14.36 -2.31
CA SER A 49 6.95 -15.49 -2.32
C SER A 49 6.35 -15.76 -3.71
N PHE A 50 6.03 -14.71 -4.48
CA PHE A 50 5.61 -14.85 -5.88
C PHE A 50 6.72 -15.48 -6.72
N VAL A 51 7.96 -14.96 -6.61
CA VAL A 51 9.10 -15.48 -7.38
C VAL A 51 9.39 -16.95 -7.04
N LEU A 52 9.18 -17.36 -5.79
CA LEU A 52 9.33 -18.75 -5.35
C LEU A 52 8.14 -19.65 -5.73
N GLY A 53 7.08 -19.13 -6.35
CA GLY A 53 5.90 -19.87 -6.77
C GLY A 53 4.83 -20.10 -5.70
N ASN A 54 4.98 -19.49 -4.52
CA ASN A 54 4.04 -19.61 -3.41
C ASN A 54 2.94 -18.53 -3.49
N ASN A 55 2.13 -18.56 -4.56
CA ASN A 55 1.16 -17.50 -4.86
C ASN A 55 0.12 -17.23 -3.76
N ILE A 56 -0.35 -18.28 -3.06
CA ILE A 56 -1.33 -18.13 -1.98
C ILE A 56 -0.72 -17.34 -0.82
N ILE A 57 0.50 -17.72 -0.40
CA ILE A 57 1.22 -17.02 0.66
C ILE A 57 1.54 -15.59 0.23
N ALA A 58 1.98 -15.40 -1.02
CA ALA A 58 2.25 -14.09 -1.58
C ALA A 58 1.02 -13.17 -1.51
N GLY A 59 -0.15 -13.65 -1.93
CA GLY A 59 -1.41 -12.91 -1.85
C GLY A 59 -1.84 -12.59 -0.42
N LEU A 60 -1.65 -13.52 0.53
CA LEU A 60 -1.89 -13.27 1.96
C LEU A 60 -0.95 -12.18 2.50
N LEU A 61 0.32 -12.19 2.07
CA LEU A 61 1.29 -11.17 2.46
C LEU A 61 0.95 -9.79 1.85
N VAL A 62 0.47 -9.72 0.59
CA VAL A 62 -0.06 -8.46 0.01
C VAL A 62 -1.19 -7.90 0.86
N GLN A 63 -2.14 -8.75 1.24
CA GLN A 63 -3.26 -8.32 2.07
C GLN A 63 -2.77 -7.85 3.45
N LEU A 64 -1.79 -8.55 4.01
CA LEU A 64 -1.19 -8.17 5.29
C LEU A 64 -0.43 -6.83 5.20
N SER A 65 0.35 -6.59 4.16
CA SER A 65 1.06 -5.32 3.97
C SER A 65 0.07 -4.16 3.88
N SER A 66 -1.03 -4.32 3.14
CA SER A 66 -2.10 -3.29 3.05
C SER A 66 -2.78 -3.00 4.40
N ILE A 67 -2.93 -4.01 5.26
CA ILE A 67 -3.50 -3.80 6.60
C ILE A 67 -2.50 -3.05 7.49
N VAL A 68 -1.22 -3.45 7.47
CA VAL A 68 -0.15 -2.86 8.28
C VAL A 68 0.12 -1.42 7.89
N ASP A 69 0.09 -1.12 6.60
CA ASP A 69 0.16 0.22 6.05
C ASP A 69 -0.94 1.13 6.65
N GLY A 70 -2.20 0.70 6.60
CA GLY A 70 -3.29 1.44 7.24
C GLY A 70 -3.19 1.65 8.77
N ILE A 71 -2.29 0.94 9.48
CA ILE A 71 -2.04 1.14 10.91
C ILE A 71 -1.18 2.39 11.15
N ASP A 72 -0.20 2.69 10.29
CA ASP A 72 0.78 3.74 10.57
C ASP A 72 0.16 5.15 10.54
N GLY A 73 -0.75 5.42 9.59
CA GLY A 73 -1.50 6.65 9.50
C GLY A 73 -2.51 6.79 10.64
N GLY A 74 -3.10 5.67 11.07
CA GLY A 74 -3.93 5.61 12.28
C GLY A 74 -3.14 5.91 13.55
N LEU A 75 -1.92 5.37 13.65
CA LEU A 75 -1.00 5.54 14.77
C LEU A 75 -0.47 6.97 14.83
N ALA A 76 -0.08 7.55 13.70
CA ALA A 76 0.38 8.93 13.58
C ALA A 76 -0.67 9.93 14.06
N ARG A 77 -1.92 9.76 13.60
CA ARG A 77 -3.06 10.59 14.05
C ARG A 77 -3.33 10.45 15.55
N ARG A 78 -3.29 9.23 16.09
CA ARG A 78 -3.56 8.97 17.52
C ARG A 78 -2.47 9.47 18.46
N LYS A 79 -1.20 9.41 18.04
CA LYS A 79 -0.06 9.88 18.85
C LYS A 79 0.26 11.36 18.63
N GLY A 80 -0.43 12.05 17.72
CA GLY A 80 -0.06 13.42 17.32
C GLY A 80 1.32 13.51 16.67
N MET A 81 1.81 12.40 16.09
CA MET A 81 3.14 12.28 15.47
C MET A 81 3.07 12.39 13.94
N THR A 82 2.04 13.06 13.42
CA THR A 82 1.93 13.35 11.98
C THR A 82 3.05 14.30 11.57
N SER A 83 3.82 13.92 10.55
CA SER A 83 4.90 14.75 9.99
C SER A 83 4.86 14.74 8.47
N GLU A 84 5.26 15.85 7.84
CA GLU A 84 5.31 15.93 6.37
C GLU A 84 6.28 14.89 5.78
N PHE A 85 7.42 14.69 6.44
CA PHE A 85 8.38 13.65 6.05
C PHE A 85 7.78 12.24 6.15
N GLY A 86 7.03 11.95 7.21
CA GLY A 86 6.36 10.66 7.38
C GLY A 86 5.35 10.39 6.26
N GLY A 87 4.51 11.36 5.92
CA GLY A 87 3.55 11.23 4.82
C GLY A 87 4.23 11.10 3.43
N PHE A 88 5.36 11.76 3.23
CA PHE A 88 6.18 11.58 2.03
C PHE A 88 6.79 10.17 1.98
N LEU A 89 7.40 9.70 3.07
CA LEU A 89 8.02 8.38 3.15
C LEU A 89 6.99 7.26 2.91
N ASP A 90 5.83 7.37 3.54
CA ASP A 90 4.66 6.49 3.36
C ASP A 90 4.27 6.39 1.89
N SER A 91 3.99 7.54 1.26
CA SER A 91 3.64 7.62 -0.15
C SER A 91 4.70 7.03 -1.09
N VAL A 92 5.99 7.16 -0.75
CA VAL A 92 7.08 6.61 -1.56
C VAL A 92 7.18 5.10 -1.39
N LEU A 93 7.16 4.61 -0.16
CA LEU A 93 7.29 3.18 0.12
C LEU A 93 6.10 2.38 -0.41
N ASP A 94 4.89 2.95 -0.37
CA ASP A 94 3.70 2.37 -1.02
C ASP A 94 3.91 2.12 -2.51
N ARG A 95 4.50 3.09 -3.22
CA ARG A 95 4.80 2.95 -4.65
C ARG A 95 5.78 1.82 -4.90
N TYR A 96 6.84 1.74 -4.11
CA TYR A 96 7.80 0.65 -4.26
C TYR A 96 7.17 -0.70 -3.90
N ALA A 97 6.33 -0.77 -2.87
CA ALA A 97 5.60 -1.98 -2.49
C ALA A 97 4.69 -2.47 -3.63
N ASP A 98 3.86 -1.59 -4.19
CA ASP A 98 2.96 -1.91 -5.31
C ASP A 98 3.74 -2.40 -6.54
N ILE A 99 4.85 -1.71 -6.89
CA ILE A 99 5.72 -2.10 -8.01
C ILE A 99 6.32 -3.48 -7.77
N LEU A 100 6.84 -3.75 -6.57
CA LEU A 100 7.41 -5.06 -6.22
C LEU A 100 6.36 -6.17 -6.33
N ILE A 101 5.15 -5.96 -5.83
CA ILE A 101 4.08 -6.95 -5.89
C ILE A 101 3.73 -7.29 -7.35
N VAL A 102 3.52 -6.28 -8.19
CA VAL A 102 3.20 -6.49 -9.62
C VAL A 102 4.38 -7.11 -10.36
N LEU A 103 5.61 -6.69 -10.06
CA LEU A 103 6.81 -7.28 -10.65
C LEU A 103 6.94 -8.77 -10.29
N GLY A 104 6.71 -9.12 -9.02
CA GLY A 104 6.75 -10.51 -8.55
C GLY A 104 5.73 -11.38 -9.27
N LEU A 105 4.49 -10.90 -9.37
CA LEU A 105 3.43 -11.59 -10.10
C LEU A 105 3.77 -11.73 -11.60
N THR A 106 4.35 -10.69 -12.20
CA THR A 106 4.76 -10.70 -13.62
C THR A 106 5.87 -11.72 -13.86
N LEU A 107 6.91 -11.75 -13.02
CA LEU A 107 8.01 -12.72 -13.12
C LEU A 107 7.54 -14.16 -12.90
N TRP A 108 6.63 -14.37 -11.95
CA TRP A 108 6.02 -15.68 -11.75
C TRP A 108 5.21 -16.12 -12.98
N SER A 109 4.36 -15.23 -13.51
CA SER A 109 3.55 -15.53 -14.69
C SER A 109 4.41 -15.82 -15.92
N LEU A 110 5.49 -15.07 -16.14
CA LEU A 110 6.43 -15.32 -17.25
C LEU A 110 7.12 -16.69 -17.22
N SER A 111 7.31 -17.24 -16.02
CA SER A 111 7.97 -18.55 -15.86
C SER A 111 6.98 -19.72 -15.91
N HIS A 112 5.69 -19.49 -15.73
CA HIS A 112 4.67 -20.53 -15.58
C HIS A 112 3.57 -20.50 -16.65
N GLU A 113 3.39 -19.39 -17.36
CA GLU A 113 2.37 -19.23 -18.38
C GLU A 113 2.97 -18.96 -19.77
N ALA A 114 2.35 -19.54 -20.79
CA ALA A 114 2.78 -19.40 -22.19
C ALA A 114 2.23 -18.12 -22.88
N TYR A 115 1.61 -17.21 -22.12
CA TYR A 115 1.02 -16.00 -22.67
C TYR A 115 2.12 -14.99 -23.03
N SER A 116 2.23 -14.64 -24.32
CA SER A 116 3.26 -13.72 -24.81
C SER A 116 3.06 -12.27 -24.36
N GLY A 117 1.85 -11.89 -23.92
CA GLY A 117 1.50 -10.53 -23.51
C GLY A 117 1.79 -10.19 -22.05
N ILE A 118 2.39 -11.09 -21.25
CA ILE A 118 2.58 -10.90 -19.80
C ILE A 118 3.41 -9.65 -19.49
N TRP A 119 4.50 -9.43 -20.23
CA TRP A 119 5.34 -8.24 -20.06
C TRP A 119 4.55 -6.94 -20.30
N LEU A 120 3.74 -6.90 -21.36
CA LEU A 120 2.91 -5.75 -21.66
C LEU A 120 1.87 -5.51 -20.56
N ALA A 121 1.22 -6.56 -20.08
CA ALA A 121 0.26 -6.48 -18.98
C ALA A 121 0.91 -5.94 -17.69
N GLY A 122 2.09 -6.46 -17.31
CA GLY A 122 2.85 -5.99 -16.15
C GLY A 122 3.28 -4.52 -16.27
N MET A 123 3.76 -4.11 -17.44
CA MET A 123 4.11 -2.70 -17.70
C MET A 123 2.90 -1.77 -17.63
N LEU A 124 1.77 -2.16 -18.21
CA LEU A 124 0.52 -1.40 -18.15
C LEU A 124 0.00 -1.29 -16.71
N ALA A 125 0.10 -2.37 -15.92
CA ALA A 125 -0.30 -2.37 -14.52
C ALA A 125 0.55 -1.40 -13.68
N ILE A 126 1.89 -1.47 -13.79
CA ILE A 126 2.80 -0.54 -13.10
C ILE A 126 2.54 0.90 -13.53
N THR A 127 2.36 1.13 -14.83
CA THR A 127 2.06 2.46 -15.37
C THR A 127 0.74 2.99 -14.81
N GLY A 128 -0.31 2.16 -14.79
CA GLY A 128 -1.61 2.50 -14.23
C GLY A 128 -1.52 2.86 -12.74
N ILE A 129 -0.79 2.07 -11.96
CA ILE A 129 -0.51 2.33 -10.55
C ILE A 129 0.12 3.72 -10.41
N ILE A 130 1.26 3.97 -11.06
CA ILE A 130 1.98 5.26 -10.96
C ILE A 130 1.09 6.43 -11.41
N CYS A 131 0.35 6.29 -12.52
CA CYS A 131 -0.57 7.31 -13.01
C CYS A 131 -1.66 7.66 -11.99
N ILE A 132 -2.25 6.68 -11.30
CA ILE A 132 -3.28 6.92 -10.29
C ILE A 132 -2.72 7.75 -9.11
N SER A 133 -1.54 7.42 -8.60
CA SER A 133 -0.97 8.20 -7.50
C SER A 133 -0.45 9.55 -7.93
N TYR A 134 0.13 9.65 -9.14
CA TYR A 134 0.59 10.93 -9.66
C TYR A 134 -0.59 11.89 -9.90
N THR A 135 -1.68 11.41 -10.50
CA THR A 135 -2.88 12.24 -10.71
C THR A 135 -3.45 12.69 -9.37
N ARG A 136 -3.58 11.81 -8.37
CA ARG A 136 -4.03 12.21 -7.02
C ARG A 136 -3.10 13.23 -6.34
N ALA A 137 -1.79 13.08 -6.49
CA ALA A 137 -0.81 14.03 -5.95
C ALA A 137 -0.86 15.40 -6.67
N ARG A 138 -1.20 15.40 -7.96
CA ARG A 138 -1.26 16.61 -8.79
C ARG A 138 -2.60 17.35 -8.73
N VAL A 139 -3.70 16.67 -8.41
CA VAL A 139 -5.00 17.31 -8.24
C VAL A 139 -4.92 18.30 -7.09
N ASN A 140 -5.13 19.58 -7.43
CA ASN A 140 -5.13 20.69 -6.49
C ASN A 140 -6.11 20.42 -5.34
N PRO A 141 -5.75 20.69 -4.07
CA PRO A 141 -6.64 20.46 -2.93
C PRO A 141 -8.03 21.06 -3.12
N ASN A 142 -8.10 22.25 -3.73
CA ASN A 142 -9.35 22.98 -4.01
C ASN A 142 -10.27 22.35 -5.06
N HIS A 143 -9.79 21.38 -5.85
CA HIS A 143 -10.58 20.74 -6.92
C HIS A 143 -10.88 19.27 -6.63
N ARG A 144 -10.46 18.73 -5.47
CA ARG A 144 -10.72 17.32 -5.10
C ARG A 144 -12.22 16.99 -5.09
N HIS A 145 -13.06 17.94 -4.68
CA HIS A 145 -14.52 17.82 -4.66
C HIS A 145 -15.19 17.60 -6.03
N GLN A 146 -14.52 17.90 -7.14
CA GLN A 146 -15.09 17.71 -8.48
C GLN A 146 -14.95 16.26 -8.99
N PHE A 147 -14.13 15.46 -8.33
CA PHE A 147 -13.89 14.05 -8.68
C PHE A 147 -14.52 13.10 -7.65
N ASP A 148 -15.31 13.64 -6.71
CA ASP A 148 -15.98 12.94 -5.61
C ASP A 148 -17.41 12.46 -6.01
N THR A 149 -17.55 11.81 -7.18
CA THR A 149 -18.81 11.14 -7.59
C THR A 149 -18.77 9.64 -7.39
#